data_AF-A0A9R0REL0-F1
#
_entry.id   AF-A0A9R0REL0-F1
#
_cell.length_a   1.000
_cell.length_b   1.000
_cell.length_c   1.000
_cell.angle_alpha   90.00
_cell.angle_beta   90.00
_cell.angle_gamma   90.00
#
_symmetry.space_group_name_H-M   'P 1'
#
loop_
_entity.id
_entity.type
_entity.pdbx_description
1 polymer ?
#
loop_
_entity_poly.entity_id
_entity_poly.type
_entity_poly.pdbx_seq_one_letter_code
_entity_poly.pdbx_strand_id
1 'polypeptide(L)'
;MGKPLTLIRELVELPLRHPQIFKTISVKPPKGILLYGPPGSGKTLIARAVANETGAFFFLINGPEIMSKMAGESESNLRKAFEEAEKNAPSIIFIDEIDSISPNREKTHSEVERRIVSQLLTLMDGMKVHAHVIVMGATNRPNSIDPALRRFGRFDREIDIGMPDEVGRLEVLRIHTKNMKLDLDVNLEVIAKDTHGYVGADLAALYTEAALQCIREKMDVIDLEDDTIDAEILNSMAVTNDHLKTALVGTNPLNGVKRELQETVQYPVEHPKKFEKFGMSTSKGVLFYGPPGCGKTLLAKAIANECQANFISIKGPELLTMWFGESEANVREIFDKAHQSVPCVLFFDELDSIATQRGGRVGDAGGAADRVLNQLLTEMDDMNAKKTIFKACLRKSPVAKDVDLGALARFTSGFSGADITEICQRACKFAIREDIEKDMERQRMGKDTMEVDGGQEEEEVAEIKAAHFEESMKYARRSESDTDIRKYQSFAQTLQQSRGFSTEFRFPAQPQAAEAAVHTSAAADEDEDDLYK
;
A
#
# COMPACT_ATOMS: atom_id res chain seq x y z
N MET A 1 -25.13 11.69 -3.94
CA MET A 1 -24.06 12.50 -4.60
C MET A 1 -24.44 13.98 -4.82
N GLY A 2 -25.46 14.53 -4.15
CA GLY A 2 -26.04 15.84 -4.52
C GLY A 2 -25.12 17.06 -4.38
N LYS A 3 -24.25 17.13 -3.36
CA LYS A 3 -23.44 18.33 -3.09
C LYS A 3 -22.32 18.58 -4.13
N PRO A 4 -21.46 17.60 -4.48
CA PRO A 4 -20.42 17.82 -5.50
C PRO A 4 -21.00 18.08 -6.88
N LEU A 5 -22.09 17.38 -7.25
CA LEU A 5 -22.72 17.53 -8.56
C LEU A 5 -23.34 18.92 -8.72
N THR A 6 -23.96 19.46 -7.66
CA THR A 6 -24.50 20.83 -7.65
C THR A 6 -23.38 21.85 -7.85
N LEU A 7 -22.25 21.68 -7.16
CA LEU A 7 -21.09 22.56 -7.31
C LEU A 7 -20.50 22.49 -8.72
N ILE A 8 -20.37 21.30 -9.31
CA ILE A 8 -19.89 21.14 -10.70
C ILE A 8 -20.85 21.82 -11.67
N ARG A 9 -22.16 21.62 -11.51
CA ARG A 9 -23.17 22.30 -12.33
C ARG A 9 -23.05 23.82 -12.19
N GLU A 10 -22.93 24.36 -10.98
CA GLU A 10 -22.73 25.79 -10.77
C GLU A 10 -21.47 26.32 -11.49
N LEU A 11 -20.35 25.61 -11.34
CA LEU A 11 -19.06 26.02 -11.91
C LEU A 11 -18.97 25.85 -13.43
N VAL A 12 -19.77 24.95 -14.01
CA VAL A 12 -19.73 24.63 -15.45
C VAL A 12 -20.92 25.23 -16.20
N GLU A 13 -22.14 25.05 -15.72
CA GLU A 13 -23.37 25.48 -16.39
C GLU A 13 -23.50 27.01 -16.42
N LEU A 14 -23.22 27.72 -15.32
CA LEU A 14 -23.36 29.18 -15.28
C LEU A 14 -22.42 29.88 -16.28
N PRO A 15 -21.11 29.57 -16.36
CA PRO A 15 -20.23 30.22 -17.34
C PRO A 15 -20.58 29.88 -18.80
N LEU A 16 -21.07 28.67 -19.06
CA LEU A 16 -21.40 28.22 -20.41
C LEU A 16 -22.76 28.75 -20.89
N ARG A 17 -23.80 28.72 -20.05
CA ARG A 17 -25.15 29.18 -20.42
C ARG A 17 -25.38 30.66 -20.20
N HIS A 18 -24.77 31.26 -19.18
CA HIS A 18 -25.03 32.63 -18.75
C HIS A 18 -23.77 33.49 -18.59
N PRO A 19 -22.91 33.61 -19.62
CA PRO A 19 -21.63 34.33 -19.52
C PRO A 19 -21.80 35.83 -19.21
N GLN A 20 -22.95 36.42 -19.55
CA GLN A 20 -23.30 37.79 -19.20
C GLN A 20 -23.24 38.09 -17.70
N ILE A 21 -23.58 37.13 -16.83
CA ILE A 21 -23.53 37.31 -15.37
C ILE A 21 -22.11 37.66 -14.92
N PHE A 22 -21.12 36.91 -15.41
CA PHE A 22 -19.70 37.13 -15.11
C PHE A 22 -19.18 38.46 -15.66
N LYS A 23 -19.64 38.84 -16.86
CA LYS A 23 -19.30 40.14 -17.47
C LYS A 23 -19.85 41.32 -16.65
N THR A 24 -21.10 41.24 -16.19
CA THR A 24 -21.75 42.31 -15.42
C THR A 24 -21.11 42.51 -14.05
N ILE A 25 -20.76 41.42 -13.36
CA ILE A 25 -20.16 41.48 -12.02
C ILE A 25 -18.63 41.72 -12.11
N SER A 26 -18.06 41.72 -13.32
CA SER A 26 -16.62 41.88 -13.57
C SER A 26 -15.76 40.82 -12.89
N VAL A 27 -16.26 39.58 -12.87
CA VAL A 27 -15.58 38.42 -12.28
C VAL A 27 -15.23 37.44 -13.39
N LYS A 28 -14.01 36.87 -13.33
CA LYS A 28 -13.57 35.86 -14.30
C LYS A 28 -14.21 34.50 -13.93
N PRO A 29 -14.80 33.78 -14.91
CA PRO A 29 -15.27 32.42 -14.67
C PRO A 29 -14.09 31.48 -14.37
N PRO A 30 -14.33 30.35 -13.68
CA PRO A 30 -13.32 29.32 -13.48
C PRO A 30 -12.89 28.75 -14.84
N LYS A 31 -11.58 28.55 -15.02
CA LYS A 31 -11.03 27.98 -16.26
C LYS A 31 -10.85 26.48 -16.15
N GLY A 32 -10.46 25.99 -14.97
CA GLY A 32 -10.08 24.61 -14.75
C GLY A 32 -10.69 24.04 -13.48
N ILE A 33 -11.33 22.88 -13.60
CA ILE A 33 -11.90 22.14 -12.49
C ILE A 33 -11.17 20.79 -12.37
N LEU A 34 -10.52 20.55 -11.24
CA LEU A 34 -9.85 19.29 -10.95
C LEU A 34 -10.77 18.41 -10.09
N LEU A 35 -11.25 17.31 -10.64
CA LEU A 35 -11.94 16.25 -9.94
C LEU A 35 -10.92 15.27 -9.37
N TYR A 36 -10.97 15.02 -8.07
CA TYR A 36 -10.12 14.00 -7.45
C TYR A 36 -10.94 13.07 -6.57
N GLY A 37 -10.43 11.87 -6.29
CA GLY A 37 -11.12 10.88 -5.45
C GLY A 37 -10.70 9.46 -5.82
N PRO A 38 -11.15 8.44 -5.08
CA PRO A 38 -10.74 7.05 -5.34
C PRO A 38 -11.09 6.60 -6.77
N PRO A 39 -10.35 5.62 -7.32
CA PRO A 39 -10.71 5.02 -8.61
C PRO A 39 -12.14 4.45 -8.53
N GLY A 40 -12.88 4.51 -9.64
CA GLY A 40 -14.27 4.02 -9.68
C GLY A 40 -15.31 4.91 -9.02
N SER A 41 -14.96 6.12 -8.54
CA SER A 41 -15.93 7.08 -7.97
C SER A 41 -16.81 7.80 -9.01
N GLY A 42 -16.57 7.57 -10.31
CA GLY A 42 -17.39 8.09 -11.40
C GLY A 42 -16.98 9.46 -11.93
N LYS A 43 -15.74 9.92 -11.69
CA LYS A 43 -15.22 11.22 -12.19
C LYS A 43 -15.48 11.44 -13.69
N THR A 44 -15.13 10.47 -14.52
CA THR A 44 -15.32 10.49 -15.99
C THR A 44 -16.80 10.49 -16.38
N LEU A 45 -17.64 9.75 -15.63
CA LEU A 45 -19.09 9.72 -15.86
C LEU A 45 -19.73 11.07 -15.53
N ILE A 46 -19.32 11.70 -14.42
CA ILE A 46 -19.83 13.01 -13.99
C ILE A 46 -19.52 14.07 -15.05
N ALA A 47 -18.28 14.15 -15.52
CA ALA A 47 -17.91 15.14 -16.53
C ALA A 47 -18.69 14.95 -17.84
N ARG A 48 -18.88 13.71 -18.28
CA ARG A 48 -19.69 13.39 -19.47
C ARG A 48 -21.16 13.76 -19.28
N ALA A 49 -21.72 13.47 -18.10
CA ALA A 49 -23.11 13.82 -17.78
C ALA A 49 -23.33 15.34 -17.80
N VAL A 50 -22.42 16.10 -17.19
CA VAL A 50 -22.48 17.57 -17.17
C VAL A 50 -22.37 18.15 -18.58
N ALA A 51 -21.52 17.60 -19.44
CA ALA A 51 -21.42 18.03 -20.83
C ALA A 51 -22.72 17.78 -21.62
N ASN A 52 -23.30 16.59 -21.49
CA ASN A 52 -24.56 16.23 -22.13
C ASN A 52 -25.73 17.10 -21.63
N GLU A 53 -25.81 17.38 -20.34
CA GLU A 53 -26.86 18.23 -19.75
C GLU A 53 -26.74 19.70 -20.16
N THR A 54 -25.51 20.21 -20.25
CA THR A 54 -25.23 21.60 -20.67
C THR A 54 -25.37 21.79 -22.18
N GLY A 55 -25.24 20.71 -22.96
CA GLY A 55 -25.21 20.74 -24.42
C GLY A 55 -23.87 21.22 -24.99
N ALA A 56 -22.81 21.19 -24.18
CA ALA A 56 -21.47 21.63 -24.58
C ALA A 56 -20.75 20.53 -25.36
N PHE A 57 -19.91 20.92 -26.33
CA PHE A 57 -19.04 19.97 -27.03
C PHE A 57 -18.06 19.32 -26.04
N PHE A 58 -18.00 17.99 -26.01
CA PHE A 58 -17.16 17.24 -25.06
C PHE A 58 -15.95 16.63 -25.77
N PHE A 59 -14.74 17.07 -25.41
CA PHE A 59 -13.49 16.52 -25.93
C PHE A 59 -12.76 15.73 -24.84
N LEU A 60 -12.61 14.42 -25.03
CA LEU A 60 -11.93 13.52 -24.08
C LEU A 60 -10.45 13.40 -24.44
N ILE A 61 -9.58 13.64 -23.46
CA ILE A 61 -8.15 13.38 -23.51
C ILE A 61 -7.84 12.30 -22.48
N ASN A 62 -7.39 11.13 -22.94
CA ASN A 62 -6.96 10.06 -22.05
C ASN A 62 -5.45 10.20 -21.78
N GLY A 63 -5.06 10.43 -20.52
CA GLY A 63 -3.67 10.73 -20.17
C GLY A 63 -2.66 9.68 -20.66
N PRO A 64 -2.82 8.39 -20.35
CA PRO A 64 -1.97 7.31 -20.89
C PRO A 64 -1.85 7.29 -22.42
N GLU A 65 -2.92 7.61 -23.15
CA GLU A 65 -2.92 7.63 -24.62
C GLU A 65 -2.04 8.77 -25.19
N ILE A 66 -1.97 9.89 -24.47
CA ILE A 66 -1.07 10.99 -24.83
C ILE A 66 0.38 10.59 -24.57
N MET A 67 0.65 9.86 -23.48
CA MET A 67 2.00 9.42 -23.10
C MET A 67 2.57 8.31 -23.97
N SER A 68 1.73 7.44 -24.54
CA SER A 68 2.18 6.31 -25.36
C SER A 68 2.64 6.69 -26.77
N LYS A 69 2.46 7.95 -27.18
CA LYS A 69 2.79 8.43 -28.53
C LYS A 69 4.24 8.93 -28.64
N MET A 70 4.74 9.02 -29.87
CA MET A 70 6.11 9.45 -30.13
C MET A 70 6.34 10.88 -29.61
N ALA A 71 7.57 11.17 -29.17
CA ALA A 71 7.95 12.50 -28.69
C ALA A 71 7.62 13.58 -29.74
N GLY A 72 6.84 14.59 -29.36
CA GLY A 72 6.33 15.66 -30.24
C GLY A 72 4.90 15.41 -30.77
N GLU A 73 4.50 14.15 -30.95
CA GLU A 73 3.12 13.81 -31.32
C GLU A 73 2.16 14.08 -30.15
N SER A 74 2.58 13.76 -28.91
CA SER A 74 1.84 14.07 -27.68
C SER A 74 1.53 15.57 -27.54
N GLU A 75 2.53 16.43 -27.81
CA GLU A 75 2.38 17.89 -27.76
C GLU A 75 1.45 18.40 -28.87
N SER A 76 1.58 17.85 -30.08
CA SER A 76 0.71 18.17 -31.22
C SER A 76 -0.75 17.80 -30.92
N ASN A 77 -0.99 16.64 -30.33
CA ASN A 77 -2.34 16.18 -29.98
C ASN A 77 -2.97 17.04 -28.90
N LEU A 78 -2.22 17.44 -27.86
CA LEU A 78 -2.71 18.41 -26.87
C LEU A 78 -3.08 19.75 -27.52
N ARG A 79 -2.26 20.25 -28.45
CA ARG A 79 -2.57 21.51 -29.16
C ARG A 79 -3.83 21.39 -30.02
N LYS A 80 -3.95 20.31 -30.79
CA LYS A 80 -5.14 20.02 -31.62
C LYS A 80 -6.40 19.92 -30.77
N ALA A 81 -6.34 19.23 -29.62
CA ALA A 81 -7.48 19.10 -28.72
C ALA A 81 -8.00 20.46 -28.22
N PHE A 82 -7.10 21.36 -27.81
CA PHE A 82 -7.47 22.71 -27.38
C PHE A 82 -8.00 23.56 -28.54
N GLU A 83 -7.40 23.49 -29.73
CA GLU A 83 -7.88 24.21 -30.91
C GLU A 83 -9.26 23.73 -31.38
N GLU A 84 -9.52 22.42 -31.34
CA GLU A 84 -10.81 21.83 -31.69
C GLU A 84 -11.90 22.20 -30.68
N ALA A 85 -11.57 22.20 -29.39
CA ALA A 85 -12.48 22.66 -28.35
C ALA A 85 -12.80 24.16 -28.49
N GLU A 86 -11.82 25.02 -28.83
CA GLU A 86 -12.06 26.45 -29.05
C GLU A 86 -12.95 26.70 -30.28
N LYS A 87 -12.80 25.90 -31.36
CA LYS A 87 -13.66 25.99 -32.56
C LYS A 87 -15.10 25.56 -32.31
N ASN A 88 -15.32 24.61 -31.41
CA ASN A 88 -16.64 24.05 -31.08
C ASN A 88 -17.24 24.63 -29.79
N ALA A 89 -16.77 25.80 -29.34
CA ALA A 89 -17.28 26.44 -28.13
C ALA A 89 -18.79 26.75 -28.23
N PRO A 90 -19.60 26.56 -27.16
CA PRO A 90 -19.20 26.19 -25.80
C PRO A 90 -18.75 24.73 -25.66
N SER A 91 -17.61 24.50 -25.00
CA SER A 91 -17.00 23.17 -24.92
C SER A 91 -16.35 22.85 -23.57
N ILE A 92 -16.22 21.56 -23.30
CA ILE A 92 -15.55 20.99 -22.14
C ILE A 92 -14.44 20.07 -22.62
N ILE A 93 -13.20 20.40 -22.27
CA ILE A 93 -12.06 19.50 -22.44
C ILE A 93 -11.94 18.68 -21.15
N PHE A 94 -12.12 17.37 -21.24
CA PHE A 94 -11.95 16.47 -20.10
C PHE A 94 -10.65 15.67 -20.22
N ILE A 95 -9.74 15.85 -19.28
CA ILE A 95 -8.48 15.14 -19.18
C ILE A 95 -8.59 14.06 -18.11
N ASP A 96 -8.72 12.81 -18.53
CA ASP A 96 -8.72 11.68 -17.62
C ASP A 96 -7.30 11.25 -17.27
N GLU A 97 -7.12 10.74 -16.05
CA GLU A 97 -5.82 10.36 -15.48
C GLU A 97 -4.73 11.42 -15.71
N ILE A 98 -5.03 12.68 -15.37
CA ILE A 98 -4.14 13.82 -15.61
C ILE A 98 -2.76 13.67 -14.94
N ASP A 99 -2.66 12.87 -13.87
CA ASP A 99 -1.41 12.53 -13.21
C ASP A 99 -0.44 11.70 -14.07
N SER A 100 -0.91 11.08 -15.15
CA SER A 100 -0.05 10.40 -16.12
C SER A 100 0.70 11.37 -17.04
N ILE A 101 0.05 12.46 -17.46
CA ILE A 101 0.66 13.47 -18.36
C ILE A 101 1.29 14.64 -17.60
N SER A 102 1.00 14.78 -16.30
CA SER A 102 1.50 15.87 -15.48
C SER A 102 1.99 15.46 -14.09
N PRO A 103 2.90 14.48 -13.99
CA PRO A 103 3.51 14.11 -12.72
C PRO A 103 4.35 15.26 -12.14
N ASN A 104 4.60 15.20 -10.83
CA ASN A 104 5.47 16.15 -10.16
C ASN A 104 6.88 16.15 -10.78
N ARG A 105 7.31 17.33 -11.27
CA ARG A 105 8.59 17.55 -11.99
C ARG A 105 9.82 17.07 -11.21
N GLU A 106 9.79 17.14 -9.88
CA GLU A 106 10.88 16.68 -9.02
C GLU A 106 11.05 15.15 -9.06
N LYS A 107 9.96 14.42 -9.30
CA LYS A 107 9.93 12.95 -9.40
C LYS A 107 10.13 12.46 -10.84
N THR A 108 10.01 13.34 -11.81
CA THR A 108 10.14 13.01 -13.24
C THR A 108 11.58 13.12 -13.72
N HIS A 109 12.12 12.00 -14.19
CA HIS A 109 13.44 11.92 -14.83
C HIS A 109 13.40 12.12 -16.35
N SER A 110 12.23 11.96 -16.99
CA SER A 110 12.07 12.09 -18.45
C SER A 110 11.92 13.55 -18.91
N GLU A 111 12.77 13.99 -19.84
CA GLU A 111 12.63 15.31 -20.47
C GLU A 111 11.38 15.43 -21.36
N VAL A 112 10.89 14.31 -21.90
CA VAL A 112 9.66 14.28 -22.72
C VAL A 112 8.45 14.62 -21.85
N GLU A 113 8.34 13.99 -20.68
CA GLU A 113 7.28 14.28 -19.71
C GLU A 113 7.28 15.76 -19.29
N ARG A 114 8.45 16.32 -18.96
CA ARG A 114 8.58 17.74 -18.57
C ARG A 114 8.12 18.70 -19.66
N ARG A 115 8.36 18.35 -20.93
CA ARG A 115 7.87 19.13 -22.09
C ARG A 115 6.36 19.06 -22.23
N ILE A 116 5.77 17.87 -22.10
CA ILE A 116 4.30 17.68 -22.12
C ILE A 116 3.63 18.49 -21.00
N VAL A 117 4.16 18.46 -19.78
CA VAL A 117 3.65 19.29 -18.66
C VAL A 117 3.74 20.77 -19.01
N SER A 118 4.86 21.22 -19.56
CA SER A 118 5.07 22.63 -19.93
C SER A 118 4.15 23.07 -21.06
N GLN A 119 3.87 22.18 -22.02
CA GLN A 119 2.92 22.42 -23.10
C GLN A 119 1.50 22.55 -22.56
N LEU A 120 1.07 21.66 -21.66
CA LEU A 120 -0.25 21.76 -21.02
C LEU A 120 -0.40 23.06 -20.22
N LEU A 121 0.61 23.46 -19.45
CA LEU A 121 0.61 24.75 -18.73
C LEU A 121 0.46 25.94 -19.69
N THR A 122 1.20 25.92 -20.80
CA THR A 122 1.13 26.98 -21.82
C THR A 122 -0.25 27.05 -22.47
N LEU A 123 -0.88 25.89 -22.74
CA LEU A 123 -2.24 25.83 -23.27
C LEU A 123 -3.27 26.38 -22.28
N MET A 124 -3.20 25.99 -21.01
CA MET A 124 -4.08 26.50 -19.93
C MET A 124 -3.96 28.01 -19.74
N ASP A 125 -2.72 28.53 -19.74
CA ASP A 125 -2.46 29.97 -19.62
C ASP A 125 -2.93 30.74 -20.86
N GLY A 126 -2.77 30.14 -22.04
CA GLY A 126 -3.16 30.70 -23.34
C GLY A 126 -4.66 30.77 -23.60
N MET A 127 -5.49 30.09 -22.80
CA MET A 127 -6.95 30.13 -22.96
C MET A 127 -7.51 31.54 -22.76
N LYS A 128 -8.19 32.06 -23.78
CA LYS A 128 -8.89 33.35 -23.70
C LYS A 128 -10.08 33.23 -22.74
N VAL A 129 -10.29 34.24 -21.90
CA VAL A 129 -11.39 34.28 -20.91
C VAL A 129 -12.78 34.22 -21.57
N HIS A 130 -12.88 34.55 -22.86
CA HIS A 130 -14.13 34.53 -23.63
C HIS A 130 -14.22 33.37 -24.62
N ALA A 131 -13.33 32.37 -24.55
CA ALA A 131 -13.38 31.22 -25.44
C ALA A 131 -14.56 30.27 -25.13
N HIS A 132 -15.27 30.44 -24.01
CA HIS A 132 -16.34 29.53 -23.55
C HIS A 132 -15.90 28.06 -23.51
N VAL A 133 -14.64 27.84 -23.14
CA VAL A 133 -14.04 26.51 -22.96
C VAL A 133 -13.71 26.33 -21.48
N ILE A 134 -14.13 25.20 -20.90
CA ILE A 134 -13.78 24.80 -19.54
C ILE A 134 -12.93 23.54 -19.61
N VAL A 135 -11.85 23.48 -18.83
CA VAL A 135 -11.01 22.29 -18.71
C VAL A 135 -11.36 21.55 -17.42
N MET A 136 -11.70 20.28 -17.53
CA MET A 136 -11.93 19.40 -16.40
C MET A 136 -10.82 18.34 -16.36
N GLY A 137 -10.15 18.17 -15.23
CA GLY A 137 -9.15 17.13 -15.03
C GLY A 137 -9.63 16.09 -14.03
N ALA A 138 -9.28 14.82 -14.21
CA ALA A 138 -9.56 13.77 -13.24
C ALA A 138 -8.28 13.08 -12.77
N THR A 139 -8.16 12.86 -11.46
CA THR A 139 -7.05 12.08 -10.87
C THR A 139 -7.50 11.24 -9.69
N ASN A 140 -6.78 10.16 -9.42
CA ASN A 140 -6.92 9.42 -8.17
C ASN A 140 -5.97 9.92 -7.07
N ARG A 141 -4.97 10.73 -7.44
CA ARG A 141 -3.86 11.13 -6.58
C ARG A 141 -3.59 12.64 -6.76
N PRO A 142 -4.31 13.54 -6.07
CA PRO A 142 -4.11 14.98 -6.22
C PRO A 142 -2.69 15.46 -5.86
N ASN A 143 -1.95 14.66 -5.08
CA ASN A 143 -0.58 14.95 -4.68
C ASN A 143 0.49 14.46 -5.68
N SER A 144 0.13 13.68 -6.71
CA SER A 144 1.07 13.28 -7.77
C SER A 144 1.15 14.30 -8.89
N ILE A 145 0.15 15.17 -9.04
CA ILE A 145 0.09 16.21 -10.07
C ILE A 145 1.11 17.33 -9.79
N ASP A 146 1.69 17.90 -10.84
CA ASP A 146 2.50 19.12 -10.76
C ASP A 146 1.74 20.26 -10.04
N PRO A 147 2.25 20.78 -8.91
CA PRO A 147 1.63 21.88 -8.18
C PRO A 147 1.41 23.15 -9.02
N ALA A 148 2.14 23.33 -10.11
CA ALA A 148 1.94 24.45 -11.04
C ALA A 148 0.56 24.41 -11.71
N LEU A 149 -0.02 23.23 -11.96
CA LEU A 149 -1.34 23.09 -12.58
C LEU A 149 -2.47 23.51 -11.64
N ARG A 150 -2.28 23.39 -10.33
CA ARG A 150 -3.26 23.72 -9.28
C ARG A 150 -3.27 25.21 -8.89
N ARG A 151 -2.53 26.05 -9.61
CA ARG A 151 -2.46 27.49 -9.36
C ARG A 151 -3.67 28.22 -9.93
N PHE A 152 -3.99 29.36 -9.32
CA PHE A 152 -5.07 30.24 -9.79
C PHE A 152 -4.89 30.61 -11.27
N GLY A 153 -5.97 30.51 -12.05
CA GLY A 153 -5.97 30.71 -13.50
C GLY A 153 -5.76 29.44 -14.34
N ARG A 154 -5.51 28.30 -13.71
CA ARG A 154 -5.42 26.96 -14.33
C ARG A 154 -6.50 26.06 -13.71
N PHE A 155 -6.15 24.98 -13.00
CA PHE A 155 -7.08 24.26 -12.13
C PHE A 155 -7.25 25.00 -10.81
N ASP A 156 -8.06 26.05 -10.84
CA ASP A 156 -8.32 26.92 -9.71
C ASP A 156 -9.47 26.43 -8.81
N ARG A 157 -10.21 25.42 -9.28
CA ARG A 157 -11.23 24.71 -8.50
C ARG A 157 -10.87 23.24 -8.36
N GLU A 158 -10.92 22.73 -7.14
CA GLU A 158 -10.71 21.32 -6.84
C GLU A 158 -11.97 20.77 -6.15
N ILE A 159 -12.42 19.59 -6.58
CA ILE A 159 -13.65 18.97 -6.10
C ILE A 159 -13.36 17.52 -5.76
N ASP A 160 -13.62 17.18 -4.50
CA ASP A 160 -13.54 15.80 -4.01
C ASP A 160 -14.78 15.01 -4.42
N ILE A 161 -14.55 13.98 -5.24
CA ILE A 161 -15.50 12.94 -5.60
C ILE A 161 -15.16 11.70 -4.77
N GLY A 162 -15.45 11.82 -3.47
CA GLY A 162 -15.26 10.76 -2.49
C GLY A 162 -16.26 9.61 -2.63
N MET A 163 -16.22 8.71 -1.65
CA MET A 163 -17.18 7.60 -1.59
C MET A 163 -18.61 8.13 -1.38
N PRO A 164 -19.61 7.55 -2.05
CA PRO A 164 -21.00 7.90 -1.83
C PRO A 164 -21.47 7.53 -0.41
N ASP A 165 -22.30 8.40 0.14
CA ASP A 165 -23.11 8.13 1.33
C ASP A 165 -24.24 7.13 1.03
N GLU A 166 -24.96 6.66 2.05
CA GLU A 166 -26.08 5.70 1.87
C GLU A 166 -27.09 6.18 0.82
N VAL A 167 -27.46 7.46 0.87
CA VAL A 167 -28.36 8.08 -0.12
C VAL A 167 -27.74 8.06 -1.51
N GLY A 168 -26.46 8.43 -1.65
CA GLY A 168 -25.75 8.36 -2.91
C GLY A 168 -25.61 6.94 -3.46
N ARG A 169 -25.41 5.93 -2.60
CA ARG A 169 -25.37 4.53 -3.03
C ARG A 169 -26.72 4.06 -3.54
N LEU A 170 -27.81 4.44 -2.86
CA LEU A 170 -29.17 4.18 -3.33
C LEU A 170 -29.45 4.83 -4.68
N GLU A 171 -29.02 6.08 -4.89
CA GLU A 171 -29.12 6.77 -6.18
C GLU A 171 -28.38 5.99 -7.29
N VAL A 172 -27.13 5.59 -7.02
CA VAL A 172 -26.31 4.83 -7.97
C VAL A 172 -26.95 3.49 -8.29
N LEU A 173 -27.44 2.76 -7.28
CA LEU A 173 -28.15 1.49 -7.48
C LEU A 173 -29.38 1.69 -8.36
N ARG A 174 -30.23 2.67 -8.06
CA ARG A 174 -31.44 2.97 -8.86
C ARG A 174 -31.12 3.29 -10.32
N ILE A 175 -30.03 4.01 -10.58
CA ILE A 175 -29.61 4.33 -11.96
C ILE A 175 -29.25 3.07 -12.72
N HIS A 176 -28.44 2.19 -12.11
CA HIS A 176 -27.93 1.01 -12.80
C HIS A 176 -28.96 -0.11 -12.89
N THR A 177 -29.87 -0.23 -11.93
CA THR A 177 -30.95 -1.23 -11.97
C THR A 177 -32.17 -0.75 -12.77
N LYS A 178 -32.17 0.47 -13.32
CA LYS A 178 -33.32 1.05 -14.05
C LYS A 178 -33.80 0.19 -15.22
N ASN A 179 -32.86 -0.47 -15.92
CA ASN A 179 -33.14 -1.33 -17.07
C ASN A 179 -33.12 -2.82 -16.72
N MET A 180 -32.97 -3.15 -15.44
CA MET A 180 -32.88 -4.54 -14.96
C MET A 180 -34.26 -4.99 -14.49
N LYS A 181 -34.67 -6.22 -14.85
CA LYS A 181 -35.86 -6.85 -14.29
C LYS A 181 -35.57 -7.25 -12.85
N LEU A 182 -36.03 -6.46 -11.90
CA LEU A 182 -35.98 -6.76 -10.47
C LEU A 182 -37.24 -7.51 -10.05
N ASP A 183 -37.09 -8.46 -9.13
CA ASP A 183 -38.24 -9.03 -8.43
C ASP A 183 -38.88 -7.98 -7.50
N LEU A 184 -40.17 -8.17 -7.18
CA LEU A 184 -40.95 -7.26 -6.35
C LEU A 184 -40.42 -7.18 -4.90
N ASP A 185 -39.72 -8.22 -4.45
CA ASP A 185 -39.18 -8.31 -3.11
C ASP A 185 -37.87 -7.52 -2.93
N VAL A 186 -37.22 -7.08 -4.03
CA VAL A 186 -35.89 -6.47 -3.98
C VAL A 186 -35.93 -5.10 -3.31
N ASN A 187 -35.19 -4.98 -2.21
CA ASN A 187 -35.07 -3.72 -1.48
C ASN A 187 -33.67 -3.09 -1.64
N LEU A 188 -33.57 -2.14 -2.57
CA LEU A 188 -32.33 -1.40 -2.83
C LEU A 188 -31.86 -0.56 -1.63
N GLU A 189 -32.75 -0.16 -0.71
CA GLU A 189 -32.37 0.62 0.48
C GLU A 189 -31.58 -0.24 1.47
N VAL A 190 -31.94 -1.51 1.61
CA VAL A 190 -31.19 -2.47 2.44
C VAL A 190 -29.79 -2.67 1.87
N ILE A 191 -29.69 -2.86 0.54
CA ILE A 191 -28.41 -3.03 -0.14
C ILE A 191 -27.54 -1.77 -0.02
N ALA A 192 -28.13 -0.58 -0.13
CA ALA A 192 -27.41 0.68 0.06
C ALA A 192 -26.84 0.81 1.49
N LYS A 193 -27.54 0.31 2.50
CA LYS A 193 -27.05 0.26 3.89
C LYS A 193 -25.88 -0.72 4.04
N ASP A 194 -25.99 -1.89 3.45
CA ASP A 194 -25.00 -2.96 3.60
C ASP A 194 -23.74 -2.77 2.75
N THR A 195 -23.78 -1.88 1.75
CA THR A 195 -22.65 -1.56 0.84
C THR A 195 -21.75 -0.42 1.37
N HIS A 196 -21.39 -0.46 2.66
CA HIS A 196 -20.54 0.59 3.22
C HIS A 196 -19.15 0.63 2.55
N GLY A 197 -18.70 1.82 2.18
CA GLY A 197 -17.39 2.02 1.53
C GLY A 197 -17.34 1.67 0.04
N TYR A 198 -18.42 1.17 -0.56
CA TYR A 198 -18.48 0.90 -1.99
C TYR A 198 -18.40 2.20 -2.79
N VAL A 199 -17.59 2.21 -3.86
CA VAL A 199 -17.63 3.26 -4.89
C VAL A 199 -18.62 2.91 -6.01
N GLY A 200 -18.84 3.84 -6.94
CA GLY A 200 -19.76 3.63 -8.06
C GLY A 200 -19.44 2.40 -8.90
N ALA A 201 -18.14 2.13 -9.13
CA ALA A 201 -17.68 0.93 -9.84
C ALA A 201 -17.95 -0.37 -9.05
N ASP A 202 -17.80 -0.36 -7.72
CA ASP A 202 -18.07 -1.54 -6.89
C ASP A 202 -19.56 -1.87 -6.88
N LEU A 203 -20.42 -0.85 -6.74
CA LEU A 203 -21.87 -1.02 -6.89
C LEU A 203 -22.21 -1.52 -8.28
N ALA A 204 -21.43 -1.11 -9.30
CA ALA A 204 -21.65 -1.57 -10.65
C ALA A 204 -21.31 -3.04 -10.85
N ALA A 205 -20.19 -3.47 -10.29
CA ALA A 205 -19.81 -4.87 -10.22
C ALA A 205 -20.86 -5.68 -9.44
N LEU A 206 -21.38 -5.15 -8.34
CA LEU A 206 -22.38 -5.82 -7.50
C LEU A 206 -23.65 -6.19 -8.29
N TYR A 207 -24.27 -5.23 -8.96
CA TYR A 207 -25.49 -5.55 -9.73
C TYR A 207 -25.17 -6.43 -10.95
N THR A 208 -23.98 -6.28 -11.55
CA THR A 208 -23.56 -7.10 -12.68
C THR A 208 -23.41 -8.56 -12.27
N GLU A 209 -22.77 -8.83 -11.13
CA GLU A 209 -22.63 -10.19 -10.61
C GLU A 209 -23.99 -10.76 -10.20
N ALA A 210 -24.89 -9.97 -9.63
CA ALA A 210 -26.25 -10.41 -9.33
C ALA A 210 -27.04 -10.78 -10.60
N ALA A 211 -26.89 -10.01 -11.68
CA ALA A 211 -27.49 -10.33 -12.97
C ALA A 211 -26.87 -11.60 -13.59
N LEU A 212 -25.55 -11.77 -13.53
CA LEU A 212 -24.87 -12.97 -13.99
C LEU A 212 -25.29 -14.21 -13.21
N GLN A 213 -25.51 -14.08 -11.89
CA GLN A 213 -26.02 -15.18 -11.08
C GLN A 213 -27.42 -15.60 -11.53
N CYS A 214 -28.32 -14.63 -11.79
CA CYS A 214 -29.63 -14.90 -12.36
C CYS A 214 -29.55 -15.60 -13.73
N ILE A 215 -28.58 -15.22 -14.57
CA ILE A 215 -28.35 -15.86 -15.87
C ILE A 215 -27.86 -17.29 -15.69
N ARG A 216 -26.88 -17.53 -14.80
CA ARG A 216 -26.32 -18.86 -14.51
C ARG A 216 -27.38 -19.86 -14.06
N GLU A 217 -28.33 -19.44 -13.24
CA GLU A 217 -29.43 -20.32 -12.80
C GLU A 217 -30.37 -20.75 -13.94
N LYS A 218 -30.39 -20.00 -15.04
CA LYS A 218 -31.20 -20.31 -16.22
C LYS A 218 -30.38 -20.95 -17.34
N MET A 219 -29.05 -21.03 -17.21
CA MET A 219 -28.18 -21.61 -18.24
C MET A 219 -28.48 -23.08 -18.53
N ASP A 220 -28.93 -23.85 -17.54
CA ASP A 220 -29.29 -25.27 -17.72
C ASP A 220 -30.56 -25.45 -18.57
N VAL A 221 -31.36 -24.39 -18.73
CA VAL A 221 -32.64 -24.40 -19.48
C VAL A 221 -32.51 -23.69 -20.83
N ILE A 222 -31.47 -22.86 -20.99
CA ILE A 222 -31.19 -22.15 -22.24
C ILE A 222 -30.46 -23.12 -23.17
N ASP A 223 -31.03 -23.35 -24.35
CA ASP A 223 -30.32 -24.03 -25.43
C ASP A 223 -29.25 -23.07 -25.99
N LEU A 224 -27.98 -23.45 -25.84
CA LEU A 224 -26.84 -22.65 -26.30
C LEU A 224 -26.58 -22.82 -27.82
N GLU A 225 -27.26 -23.77 -28.47
CA GLU A 225 -27.15 -24.03 -29.90
C GLU A 225 -28.12 -23.16 -30.74
N ASP A 226 -29.13 -22.57 -30.12
CA ASP A 226 -30.08 -21.66 -30.77
C ASP A 226 -29.59 -20.20 -30.70
N ASP A 227 -29.71 -19.47 -31.81
CA ASP A 227 -29.37 -18.05 -31.91
C ASP A 227 -30.39 -17.15 -31.17
N THR A 228 -31.54 -17.70 -30.78
CA THR A 228 -32.62 -16.96 -30.12
C THR A 228 -33.10 -17.63 -28.84
N ILE A 229 -33.32 -16.84 -27.79
CA ILE A 229 -33.83 -17.32 -26.51
C ILE A 229 -35.35 -17.16 -26.48
N ASP A 230 -36.06 -18.21 -26.06
CA ASP A 230 -37.52 -18.19 -25.89
C ASP A 230 -38.01 -17.04 -24.99
N ALA A 231 -39.07 -16.37 -25.45
CA ALA A 231 -39.66 -15.25 -24.72
C ALA A 231 -40.21 -15.64 -23.33
N GLU A 232 -40.60 -16.89 -23.13
CA GLU A 232 -41.06 -17.42 -21.84
C GLU A 232 -39.91 -17.46 -20.83
N ILE A 233 -38.72 -17.92 -21.25
CA ILE A 233 -37.50 -17.92 -20.43
C ILE A 233 -37.15 -16.48 -20.07
N LEU A 234 -37.08 -15.57 -21.04
CA LEU A 234 -36.78 -14.14 -20.82
C LEU A 234 -37.78 -13.42 -19.90
N ASN A 235 -39.04 -13.85 -19.89
CA ASN A 235 -40.07 -13.32 -18.99
C ASN A 235 -39.95 -13.88 -17.57
N SER A 236 -39.43 -15.11 -17.42
CA SER A 236 -39.15 -15.71 -16.11
C SER A 236 -37.88 -15.18 -15.43
N MET A 237 -37.04 -14.43 -16.15
CA MET A 237 -35.81 -13.86 -15.60
C MET A 237 -36.09 -12.59 -14.79
N ALA A 238 -35.83 -12.67 -13.48
CA ALA A 238 -35.84 -11.54 -12.56
C ALA A 238 -34.71 -11.69 -11.53
N VAL A 239 -34.01 -10.59 -11.25
CA VAL A 239 -32.98 -10.56 -10.21
C VAL A 239 -33.67 -10.46 -8.85
N THR A 240 -33.42 -11.45 -7.98
CA THR A 240 -33.98 -11.53 -6.62
C THR A 240 -33.01 -10.99 -5.56
N ASN A 241 -33.48 -10.84 -4.32
CA ASN A 241 -32.61 -10.50 -3.19
C ASN A 241 -31.49 -11.51 -2.96
N ASP A 242 -31.70 -12.80 -3.24
CA ASP A 242 -30.69 -13.82 -2.98
C ASP A 242 -29.53 -13.76 -3.97
N HIS A 243 -29.80 -13.37 -5.23
CA HIS A 243 -28.72 -13.04 -6.18
C HIS A 243 -27.88 -11.87 -5.68
N LEU A 244 -28.52 -10.82 -5.15
CA LEU A 244 -27.84 -9.62 -4.63
C LEU A 244 -27.03 -9.93 -3.36
N LYS A 245 -27.54 -10.77 -2.44
CA LYS A 245 -26.78 -11.24 -1.28
C LYS A 245 -25.55 -12.07 -1.68
N THR A 246 -25.71 -12.96 -2.65
CA THR A 246 -24.61 -13.77 -3.17
C THR A 246 -23.54 -12.88 -3.79
N ALA A 247 -23.97 -11.91 -4.59
CA ALA A 247 -23.09 -10.91 -5.20
C ALA A 247 -22.39 -10.04 -4.15
N LEU A 248 -23.06 -9.67 -3.04
CA LEU A 248 -22.45 -8.90 -1.95
C LEU A 248 -21.26 -9.62 -1.34
N VAL A 249 -21.38 -10.94 -1.12
CA VAL A 249 -20.28 -11.76 -0.59
C VAL A 249 -19.11 -11.80 -1.57
N GLY A 250 -19.40 -11.96 -2.87
CA GLY A 250 -18.37 -12.04 -3.92
C GLY A 250 -17.65 -10.73 -4.22
N THR A 251 -18.36 -9.60 -4.13
CA THR A 251 -17.88 -8.27 -4.57
C THR A 251 -17.40 -7.37 -3.43
N ASN A 252 -17.38 -7.85 -2.18
CA ASN A 252 -16.93 -7.03 -1.06
C ASN A 252 -15.46 -6.62 -1.22
N PRO A 253 -15.16 -5.31 -1.43
CA PRO A 253 -13.80 -4.84 -1.69
C PRO A 253 -12.86 -5.06 -0.51
N LEU A 254 -13.40 -5.29 0.69
CA LEU A 254 -12.63 -5.62 1.88
C LEU A 254 -12.15 -7.07 1.94
N ASN A 255 -12.63 -7.97 1.08
CA ASN A 255 -12.19 -9.38 1.08
C ASN A 255 -10.71 -9.52 0.74
N GLY A 256 -10.19 -8.72 -0.19
CA GLY A 256 -8.77 -8.69 -0.52
C GLY A 256 -7.92 -8.22 0.66
N VAL A 257 -8.31 -7.11 1.29
CA VAL A 257 -7.65 -6.57 2.50
C VAL A 257 -7.74 -7.54 3.68
N LYS A 258 -8.88 -8.21 3.86
CA LYS A 258 -9.06 -9.23 4.89
C LYS A 258 -8.10 -10.39 4.69
N ARG A 259 -7.98 -10.90 3.45
CA ARG A 259 -7.04 -11.98 3.12
C ARG A 259 -5.59 -11.56 3.34
N GLU A 260 -5.22 -10.36 2.91
CA GLU A 260 -3.88 -9.81 3.15
C GLU A 260 -3.58 -9.70 4.65
N LEU A 261 -4.56 -9.26 5.45
CA LEU A 261 -4.45 -9.22 6.91
C LEU A 261 -4.35 -10.60 7.55
N GLN A 262 -5.08 -11.60 7.07
CA GLN A 262 -4.95 -12.98 7.53
C GLN A 262 -3.53 -13.52 7.22
N GLU A 263 -3.03 -13.26 6.01
CA GLU A 263 -1.67 -13.65 5.61
C GLU A 263 -0.59 -12.97 6.47
N THR A 264 -0.81 -11.71 6.82
CA THR A 264 0.18 -10.85 7.51
C THR A 264 0.13 -10.99 9.04
N VAL A 265 -1.03 -11.28 9.63
CA VAL A 265 -1.25 -11.30 11.08
C VAL A 265 -1.63 -12.70 11.58
N GLN A 266 -2.57 -13.39 10.92
CA GLN A 266 -3.09 -14.68 11.39
C GLN A 266 -2.10 -15.83 11.12
N TYR A 267 -1.56 -15.94 9.91
CA TYR A 267 -0.68 -17.06 9.54
C TYR A 267 0.61 -17.14 10.38
N PRO A 268 1.28 -16.02 10.72
CA PRO A 268 2.39 -16.04 11.66
C PRO A 268 2.05 -16.60 13.04
N VAL A 269 0.84 -16.32 13.53
CA VAL A 269 0.38 -16.71 14.86
C VAL A 269 -0.06 -18.18 14.89
N GLU A 270 -0.83 -18.61 13.90
CA GLU A 270 -1.36 -19.98 13.83
C GLU A 270 -0.36 -21.01 13.29
N HIS A 271 0.59 -20.57 12.45
CA HIS A 271 1.51 -21.46 11.74
C HIS A 271 3.00 -21.06 11.83
N PRO A 272 3.56 -20.79 13.02
CA PRO A 272 4.94 -20.32 13.18
C PRO A 272 5.98 -21.29 12.60
N LYS A 273 5.75 -22.61 12.72
CA LYS A 273 6.63 -23.66 12.18
C LYS A 273 6.81 -23.58 10.66
N LYS A 274 5.81 -23.09 9.93
CA LYS A 274 5.91 -22.92 8.46
C LYS A 274 6.86 -21.77 8.14
N PHE A 275 6.76 -20.62 8.82
CA PHE A 275 7.65 -19.48 8.61
C PHE A 275 9.11 -19.81 8.94
N GLU A 276 9.35 -20.58 10.02
CA GLU A 276 10.69 -21.07 10.36
C GLU A 276 11.26 -22.02 9.30
N LYS A 277 10.45 -22.95 8.79
CA LYS A 277 10.86 -23.89 7.74
C LYS A 277 11.28 -23.18 6.45
N PHE A 278 10.58 -22.11 6.07
CA PHE A 278 10.87 -21.32 4.88
C PHE A 278 11.87 -20.18 5.13
N GLY A 279 12.39 -20.03 6.36
CA GLY A 279 13.35 -18.99 6.72
C GLY A 279 12.81 -17.57 6.57
N MET A 280 11.48 -17.39 6.60
CA MET A 280 10.83 -16.10 6.40
C MET A 280 10.63 -15.39 7.74
N SER A 281 10.98 -14.10 7.81
CA SER A 281 10.64 -13.23 8.93
C SER A 281 9.18 -12.78 8.83
N THR A 282 8.48 -12.73 9.96
CA THR A 282 7.11 -12.21 10.00
C THR A 282 7.11 -10.69 9.80
N SER A 283 6.09 -10.18 9.13
CA SER A 283 5.81 -8.76 9.03
C SER A 283 5.68 -8.13 10.41
N LYS A 284 6.38 -7.01 10.65
CA LYS A 284 6.44 -6.34 11.96
C LYS A 284 5.18 -5.52 12.28
N GLY A 285 4.40 -5.13 11.29
CA GLY A 285 3.20 -4.32 11.47
C GLY A 285 2.49 -4.02 10.15
N VAL A 286 1.25 -3.54 10.26
CA VAL A 286 0.40 -3.15 9.12
C VAL A 286 0.02 -1.69 9.27
N LEU A 287 0.13 -0.91 8.20
CA LEU A 287 -0.30 0.49 8.17
C LEU A 287 -1.61 0.61 7.39
N PHE A 288 -2.71 0.87 8.08
CA PHE A 288 -3.96 1.23 7.41
C PHE A 288 -3.96 2.69 7.01
N TYR A 289 -4.14 2.95 5.72
CA TYR A 289 -4.34 4.28 5.18
C TYR A 289 -5.65 4.34 4.39
N GLY A 290 -6.26 5.52 4.31
CA GLY A 290 -7.54 5.73 3.64
C GLY A 290 -8.35 6.82 4.31
N PRO A 291 -9.46 7.26 3.71
CA PRO A 291 -10.28 8.32 4.28
C PRO A 291 -10.91 7.93 5.64
N PRO A 292 -11.31 8.92 6.46
CA PRO A 292 -11.95 8.65 7.75
C PRO A 292 -13.28 7.90 7.55
N GLY A 293 -13.62 7.01 8.49
CA GLY A 293 -14.90 6.27 8.44
C GLY A 293 -14.92 4.98 7.59
N CYS A 294 -13.80 4.59 6.96
CA CYS A 294 -13.71 3.35 6.16
C CYS A 294 -13.48 2.07 6.99
N GLY A 295 -13.80 2.09 8.30
CA GLY A 295 -13.71 0.90 9.14
C GLY A 295 -12.29 0.42 9.48
N LYS A 296 -11.23 1.23 9.31
CA LYS A 296 -9.83 0.87 9.67
C LYS A 296 -9.72 0.31 11.10
N THR A 297 -10.29 1.02 12.07
CA THR A 297 -10.35 0.61 13.48
C THR A 297 -11.18 -0.66 13.68
N LEU A 298 -12.25 -0.84 12.90
CA LEU A 298 -13.09 -2.04 12.97
C LEU A 298 -12.39 -3.25 12.37
N LEU A 299 -11.64 -3.09 11.28
CA LEU A 299 -10.82 -4.15 10.67
C LEU A 299 -9.72 -4.59 11.63
N ALA A 300 -9.02 -3.65 12.26
CA ALA A 300 -8.01 -3.95 13.28
C ALA A 300 -8.59 -4.78 14.44
N LYS A 301 -9.80 -4.44 14.90
CA LYS A 301 -10.51 -5.19 15.93
C LYS A 301 -10.98 -6.56 15.44
N ALA A 302 -11.49 -6.63 14.21
CA ALA A 302 -11.99 -7.86 13.62
C ALA A 302 -10.88 -8.90 13.48
N ILE A 303 -9.70 -8.50 12.97
CA ILE A 303 -8.55 -9.42 12.84
C ILE A 303 -8.01 -9.84 14.21
N ALA A 304 -8.00 -8.95 15.21
CA ALA A 304 -7.59 -9.32 16.57
C ALA A 304 -8.54 -10.36 17.18
N ASN A 305 -9.85 -10.21 16.97
CA ASN A 305 -10.85 -11.18 17.42
C ASN A 305 -10.72 -12.52 16.65
N GLU A 306 -10.49 -12.47 15.34
CA GLU A 306 -10.31 -13.66 14.50
C GLU A 306 -9.06 -14.45 14.92
N CYS A 307 -7.97 -13.76 15.26
CA CYS A 307 -6.74 -14.36 15.81
C CYS A 307 -6.82 -14.73 17.30
N GLN A 308 -7.97 -14.50 17.97
CA GLN A 308 -8.13 -14.65 19.43
C GLN A 308 -7.01 -13.93 20.22
N ALA A 309 -6.61 -12.75 19.75
CA ALA A 309 -5.54 -11.94 20.32
C ALA A 309 -6.11 -10.78 21.16
N ASN A 310 -5.38 -10.40 22.20
CA ASN A 310 -5.67 -9.18 22.96
C ASN A 310 -5.57 -7.95 22.05
N PHE A 311 -6.42 -6.95 22.27
CA PHE A 311 -6.44 -5.73 21.44
C PHE A 311 -6.18 -4.50 22.31
N ILE A 312 -5.06 -3.82 22.06
CA ILE A 312 -4.70 -2.57 22.73
C ILE A 312 -4.79 -1.45 21.71
N SER A 313 -5.73 -0.52 21.93
CA SER A 313 -5.93 0.64 21.06
C SER A 313 -5.39 1.89 21.73
N ILE A 314 -4.64 2.70 20.99
CA ILE A 314 -4.11 3.98 21.46
C ILE A 314 -4.48 5.03 20.44
N LYS A 315 -5.10 6.12 20.87
CA LYS A 315 -5.45 7.22 19.98
C LYS A 315 -4.30 8.21 19.87
N GLY A 316 -4.12 8.80 18.71
CA GLY A 316 -3.05 9.77 18.47
C GLY A 316 -3.01 10.94 19.48
N PRO A 317 -4.17 11.54 19.85
CA PRO A 317 -4.22 12.55 20.91
C PRO A 317 -3.78 12.05 22.29
N GLU A 318 -3.97 10.77 22.63
CA GLU A 318 -3.52 10.21 23.90
C GLU A 318 -1.99 10.25 23.99
N LEU A 319 -1.29 9.95 22.89
CA LEU A 319 0.17 10.07 22.80
C LEU A 319 0.64 11.53 22.93
N LEU A 320 -0.17 12.51 22.51
CA LEU A 320 0.12 13.94 22.71
C LEU A 320 -0.15 14.40 24.15
N THR A 321 -1.16 13.87 24.83
CA THR A 321 -1.42 14.21 26.24
C THR A 321 -0.35 13.68 27.19
N MET A 322 0.31 12.58 26.83
CA MET A 322 1.47 12.01 27.56
C MET A 322 2.72 12.92 27.53
N TRP A 323 2.70 13.99 26.72
CA TRP A 323 3.82 14.91 26.51
C TRP A 323 4.08 15.89 27.67
N PHE A 324 3.09 16.20 28.51
CA PHE A 324 3.30 17.16 29.61
C PHE A 324 4.04 16.57 30.83
N GLY A 325 4.45 15.29 30.81
CA GLY A 325 4.99 14.60 31.98
C GLY A 325 6.18 13.67 31.76
N GLU A 326 6.14 12.69 30.85
CA GLU A 326 7.11 11.57 30.84
C GLU A 326 6.97 10.68 29.57
N SER A 327 6.98 11.28 28.37
CA SER A 327 6.46 10.63 27.14
C SER A 327 7.24 9.40 26.64
N GLU A 328 8.55 9.31 26.84
CA GLU A 328 9.33 8.13 26.39
C GLU A 328 9.07 6.89 27.25
N ALA A 329 8.91 7.09 28.57
CA ALA A 329 8.60 6.03 29.51
C ALA A 329 7.21 5.43 29.25
N ASN A 330 6.21 6.27 28.94
CA ASN A 330 4.85 5.82 28.67
C ASN A 330 4.74 5.02 27.36
N VAL A 331 5.47 5.40 26.31
CA VAL A 331 5.53 4.60 25.07
C VAL A 331 6.17 3.24 25.36
N ARG A 332 7.24 3.19 26.15
CA ARG A 332 7.84 1.91 26.57
C ARG A 332 6.87 1.07 27.40
N GLU A 333 6.17 1.67 28.37
CA GLU A 333 5.17 0.98 29.21
C GLU A 333 4.02 0.40 28.38
N ILE A 334 3.57 1.12 27.35
CA ILE A 334 2.58 0.63 26.38
C ILE A 334 3.06 -0.64 25.68
N PHE A 335 4.29 -0.63 25.17
CA PHE A 335 4.87 -1.81 24.52
C PHE A 335 5.08 -2.94 25.52
N ASP A 336 5.55 -2.65 26.74
CA ASP A 336 5.69 -3.65 27.80
C ASP A 336 4.34 -4.31 28.15
N LYS A 337 3.27 -3.52 28.21
CA LYS A 337 1.91 -4.02 28.44
C LYS A 337 1.40 -4.88 27.29
N ALA A 338 1.71 -4.51 26.04
CA ALA A 338 1.41 -5.32 24.87
C ALA A 338 2.19 -6.65 24.90
N HIS A 339 3.46 -6.63 25.33
CA HIS A 339 4.29 -7.83 25.48
C HIS A 339 3.78 -8.79 26.56
N GLN A 340 3.33 -8.25 27.69
CA GLN A 340 2.74 -9.06 28.76
C GLN A 340 1.43 -9.72 28.34
N SER A 341 0.80 -9.22 27.27
CA SER A 341 -0.51 -9.66 26.77
C SER A 341 -0.43 -10.49 25.48
N VAL A 342 0.73 -11.04 25.11
CA VAL A 342 0.89 -11.84 23.88
C VAL A 342 0.02 -13.11 23.93
N PRO A 343 -0.73 -13.47 22.86
CA PRO A 343 -0.84 -12.79 21.56
C PRO A 343 -1.65 -11.48 21.64
N CYS A 344 -1.09 -10.38 21.13
CA CYS A 344 -1.69 -9.04 21.21
C CYS A 344 -1.53 -8.27 19.89
N VAL A 345 -2.58 -7.57 19.47
CA VAL A 345 -2.57 -6.57 18.40
C VAL A 345 -2.50 -5.19 19.05
N LEU A 346 -1.40 -4.48 18.84
CA LEU A 346 -1.20 -3.09 19.26
C LEU A 346 -1.62 -2.17 18.10
N PHE A 347 -2.70 -1.42 18.29
CA PHE A 347 -3.31 -0.57 17.27
C PHE A 347 -3.18 0.91 17.63
N PHE A 348 -2.48 1.66 16.77
CA PHE A 348 -2.38 3.12 16.88
C PHE A 348 -3.39 3.76 15.92
N ASP A 349 -4.44 4.38 16.48
CA ASP A 349 -5.45 5.12 15.73
C ASP A 349 -5.05 6.60 15.60
N GLU A 350 -5.51 7.26 14.54
CA GLU A 350 -5.23 8.70 14.29
C GLU A 350 -3.73 9.07 14.33
N LEU A 351 -2.84 8.21 13.81
CA LEU A 351 -1.40 8.47 13.75
C LEU A 351 -1.05 9.77 13.00
N ASP A 352 -1.91 10.20 12.09
CA ASP A 352 -1.81 11.48 11.36
C ASP A 352 -1.89 12.70 12.28
N SER A 353 -2.50 12.59 13.46
CA SER A 353 -2.52 13.66 14.47
C SER A 353 -1.15 13.94 15.10
N ILE A 354 -0.23 12.96 15.05
CA ILE A 354 1.14 13.05 15.58
C ILE A 354 2.13 13.24 14.43
N ALA A 355 1.91 12.57 13.30
CA ALA A 355 2.78 12.60 12.14
C ALA A 355 2.52 13.82 11.23
N THR A 356 2.67 15.04 11.76
CA THR A 356 2.74 16.23 10.89
C THR A 356 3.96 16.11 9.97
N GLN A 357 3.74 16.37 8.68
CA GLN A 357 4.72 16.22 7.59
C GLN A 357 6.07 16.86 7.97
N ARG A 358 7.12 16.02 8.10
CA ARG A 358 8.51 16.48 8.22
C ARG A 358 8.85 17.29 6.96
N GLY A 359 8.92 18.62 7.07
CA GLY A 359 9.51 19.46 6.01
C GLY A 359 8.80 20.76 5.59
N GLY A 360 7.80 21.28 6.30
CA GLY A 360 7.11 22.51 5.88
C GLY A 360 7.81 23.84 6.24
N ARG A 361 8.72 23.86 7.21
CA ARG A 361 9.42 25.07 7.66
C ARG A 361 10.90 24.78 7.90
N VAL A 362 11.76 25.39 7.10
CA VAL A 362 13.20 25.46 7.34
C VAL A 362 13.41 26.16 8.69
N GLY A 363 13.77 25.40 9.72
CA GLY A 363 14.15 25.96 11.02
C GLY A 363 13.80 25.12 12.26
N ASP A 364 12.84 24.19 12.20
CA ASP A 364 12.38 23.48 13.41
C ASP A 364 12.94 22.05 13.46
N ALA A 365 14.19 21.95 13.94
CA ALA A 365 14.79 20.67 14.30
C ALA A 365 14.21 20.21 15.65
N GLY A 366 13.38 19.16 15.65
CA GLY A 366 13.09 18.38 16.85
C GLY A 366 11.77 18.71 17.58
N GLY A 367 10.65 18.62 16.87
CA GLY A 367 9.32 18.69 17.50
C GLY A 367 9.10 17.54 18.50
N ALA A 368 8.23 17.77 19.48
CA ALA A 368 7.76 16.77 20.45
C ALA A 368 7.28 15.47 19.79
N ALA A 369 6.52 15.60 18.71
CA ALA A 369 6.00 14.51 17.93
C ALA A 369 7.10 13.67 17.25
N ASP A 370 8.22 14.30 16.85
CA ASP A 370 9.34 13.58 16.24
C ASP A 370 10.07 12.67 17.23
N ARG A 371 10.15 13.07 18.51
CA ARG A 371 10.74 12.22 19.57
C ARG A 371 9.88 11.01 19.87
N VAL A 372 8.56 11.20 20.00
CA VAL A 372 7.60 10.09 20.18
C VAL A 372 7.65 9.13 18.97
N LEU A 373 7.68 9.67 17.74
CA LEU A 373 7.78 8.85 16.54
C LEU A 373 9.11 8.08 16.47
N ASN A 374 10.23 8.72 16.80
CA ASN A 374 11.53 8.04 16.83
C ASN A 374 11.59 6.95 17.92
N GLN A 375 10.93 7.16 19.07
CA GLN A 375 10.82 6.14 20.11
C GLN A 375 9.95 4.96 19.66
N LEU A 376 8.81 5.22 19.00
CA LEU A 376 7.98 4.18 18.39
C LEU A 376 8.78 3.35 17.37
N LEU A 377 9.56 4.01 16.50
CA LEU A 377 10.43 3.34 15.53
C LEU A 377 11.52 2.49 16.22
N THR A 378 12.11 3.00 17.29
CA THR A 378 13.14 2.28 18.07
C THR A 378 12.58 0.99 18.67
N GLU A 379 11.40 1.05 19.29
CA GLU A 379 10.73 -0.14 19.85
C GLU A 379 10.29 -1.12 18.74
N MET A 380 9.88 -0.63 17.56
CA MET A 380 9.59 -1.50 16.41
C MET A 380 10.83 -2.20 15.83
N ASP A 381 12.02 -1.60 15.97
CA ASP A 381 13.27 -2.14 15.43
C ASP A 381 14.03 -3.05 16.38
N ASP A 382 14.02 -2.79 17.69
CA ASP A 382 14.76 -3.59 18.68
C ASP A 382 14.19 -5.01 18.86
N MET A 383 12.95 -5.21 18.44
CA MET A 383 12.16 -6.45 18.60
C MET A 383 12.73 -7.71 17.93
N ASN A 384 13.59 -7.58 16.90
CA ASN A 384 14.15 -8.73 16.19
C ASN A 384 15.65 -8.62 15.86
N ALA A 385 16.25 -7.42 15.93
CA ALA A 385 17.65 -7.24 15.53
C ALA A 385 18.60 -8.09 16.39
N LYS A 386 18.46 -8.06 17.72
CA LYS A 386 19.32 -8.81 18.65
C LYS A 386 19.07 -10.32 18.59
N LYS A 387 17.81 -10.75 18.53
CA LYS A 387 17.45 -12.17 18.35
C LYS A 387 18.02 -12.74 17.04
N THR A 388 18.04 -11.93 15.98
CA THR A 388 18.65 -12.30 14.69
C THR A 388 20.17 -12.39 14.79
N ILE A 389 20.82 -11.50 15.55
CA ILE A 389 22.27 -11.58 15.81
C ILE A 389 22.61 -12.84 16.60
N PHE A 390 21.89 -13.17 17.68
CA PHE A 390 22.08 -14.43 18.41
C PHE A 390 21.89 -15.66 17.51
N LYS A 391 20.83 -15.69 16.69
CA LYS A 391 20.59 -16.75 15.70
C LYS A 391 21.71 -16.84 14.66
N ALA A 392 22.29 -15.71 14.24
CA ALA A 392 23.38 -15.67 13.28
C ALA A 392 24.70 -16.18 13.89
N CYS A 393 25.03 -15.74 15.10
CA CYS A 393 26.23 -16.16 15.84
C CYS A 393 26.20 -17.65 16.19
N LEU A 394 25.03 -18.19 16.54
CA LEU A 394 24.87 -19.57 17.00
C LEU A 394 24.41 -20.52 15.89
N ARG A 395 24.31 -20.06 14.64
CA ARG A 395 23.78 -20.85 13.49
C ARG A 395 24.50 -22.19 13.27
N LYS A 396 25.78 -22.26 13.60
CA LYS A 396 26.64 -23.46 13.43
C LYS A 396 27.00 -24.12 14.76
N SER A 397 26.40 -23.69 15.86
CA SER A 397 26.73 -24.17 17.20
C SER A 397 25.63 -25.11 17.71
N PRO A 398 25.97 -26.22 18.36
CA PRO A 398 24.99 -27.10 19.01
C PRO A 398 24.47 -26.40 20.27
N VAL A 399 23.25 -25.88 20.21
CA VAL A 399 22.61 -25.14 21.32
C VAL A 399 21.46 -25.98 21.88
N ALA A 400 21.44 -26.13 23.20
CA ALA A 400 20.43 -26.91 23.89
C ALA A 400 19.05 -26.24 23.81
N LYS A 401 17.99 -27.06 23.84
CA LYS A 401 16.60 -26.62 23.65
C LYS A 401 16.08 -25.72 24.79
N ASP A 402 16.76 -25.71 25.93
CA ASP A 402 16.46 -24.89 27.10
C ASP A 402 16.97 -23.44 26.97
N VAL A 403 17.74 -23.11 25.93
CA VAL A 403 18.26 -21.76 25.69
C VAL A 403 17.21 -20.87 25.01
N ASP A 404 16.64 -19.93 25.77
CA ASP A 404 15.72 -18.92 25.23
C ASP A 404 16.47 -17.69 24.69
N LEU A 405 16.66 -17.66 23.36
CA LEU A 405 17.26 -16.52 22.64
C LEU A 405 16.45 -15.22 22.76
N GLY A 406 15.14 -15.32 23.03
CA GLY A 406 14.27 -14.17 23.29
C GLY A 406 14.56 -13.54 24.64
N ALA A 407 14.76 -14.35 25.68
CA ALA A 407 15.19 -13.88 26.99
C ALA A 407 16.58 -13.23 26.91
N LEU A 408 17.55 -13.85 26.23
CA LEU A 408 18.90 -13.29 26.05
C LEU A 408 18.90 -11.94 25.31
N ALA A 409 18.03 -11.77 24.32
CA ALA A 409 17.88 -10.51 23.61
C ALA A 409 17.35 -9.36 24.51
N ARG A 410 16.49 -9.67 25.48
CA ARG A 410 15.97 -8.70 26.46
C ARG A 410 17.04 -8.24 27.44
N PHE A 411 17.85 -9.18 27.96
CA PHE A 411 18.93 -8.87 28.92
C PHE A 411 20.14 -8.17 28.30
N THR A 412 20.25 -8.17 26.97
CA THR A 412 21.32 -7.49 26.22
C THR A 412 20.87 -6.15 25.63
N SER A 413 19.93 -5.47 26.30
CA SER A 413 19.53 -4.12 25.91
C SER A 413 20.72 -3.16 26.01
N GLY A 414 20.98 -2.42 24.93
CA GLY A 414 22.12 -1.51 24.83
C GLY A 414 23.49 -2.15 24.53
N PHE A 415 23.54 -3.46 24.26
CA PHE A 415 24.75 -4.16 23.81
C PHE A 415 24.89 -4.04 22.29
N SER A 416 26.13 -3.90 21.82
CA SER A 416 26.44 -3.92 20.38
C SER A 416 26.37 -5.33 19.81
N GLY A 417 26.31 -5.45 18.47
CA GLY A 417 26.41 -6.78 17.82
C GLY A 417 27.74 -7.50 18.12
N ALA A 418 28.81 -6.74 18.37
CA ALA A 418 30.10 -7.29 18.80
C ALA A 418 30.03 -7.82 20.24
N ASP A 419 29.35 -7.11 21.15
CA ASP A 419 29.17 -7.57 22.53
C ASP A 419 28.35 -8.86 22.58
N ILE A 420 27.28 -8.95 21.78
CA ILE A 420 26.46 -10.16 21.64
C ILE A 420 27.30 -11.32 21.07
N THR A 421 28.18 -11.03 20.11
CA THR A 421 29.10 -12.04 19.55
C THR A 421 30.08 -12.55 20.60
N GLU A 422 30.64 -11.65 21.43
CA GLU A 422 31.54 -12.02 22.53
C GLU A 422 30.82 -12.87 23.59
N ILE A 423 29.56 -12.54 23.93
CA ILE A 423 28.74 -13.33 24.85
C ILE A 423 28.56 -14.76 24.30
N CYS A 424 28.25 -14.90 23.01
CA CYS A 424 28.12 -16.21 22.37
C CYS A 424 29.46 -16.97 22.37
N GLN A 425 30.56 -16.31 22.03
CA GLN A 425 31.89 -16.93 22.03
C GLN A 425 32.32 -17.40 23.43
N ARG A 426 32.01 -16.64 24.48
CA ARG A 426 32.30 -17.04 25.87
C ARG A 426 31.44 -18.21 26.32
N ALA A 427 30.15 -18.21 25.97
CA ALA A 427 29.27 -19.35 26.25
C ALA A 427 29.79 -20.63 25.55
N CYS A 428 30.25 -20.53 24.30
CA CYS A 428 30.93 -21.63 23.60
C CYS A 428 32.20 -22.08 24.34
N LYS A 429 33.03 -21.15 24.82
CA LYS A 429 34.27 -21.48 25.56
C LYS A 429 33.99 -22.19 26.88
N PHE A 430 32.91 -21.82 27.58
CA PHE A 430 32.49 -22.52 28.79
C PHE A 430 32.00 -23.94 28.48
N ALA A 431 31.20 -24.11 27.43
CA ALA A 431 30.76 -25.43 26.98
C ALA A 431 31.94 -26.34 26.62
N ILE A 432 32.92 -25.83 25.86
CA ILE A 432 34.14 -26.56 25.48
C ILE A 432 34.97 -26.92 26.72
N ARG A 433 35.04 -26.03 27.72
CA ARG A 433 35.78 -26.31 28.97
C ARG A 433 35.10 -27.42 29.78
N GLU A 434 33.77 -27.36 29.93
CA GLU A 434 33.00 -28.41 30.62
C GLU A 434 33.20 -29.77 29.95
N ASP A 435 33.22 -29.80 28.62
CA ASP A 435 33.41 -31.03 27.83
C ASP A 435 34.81 -31.63 28.01
N ILE A 436 35.87 -30.81 27.90
CA ILE A 436 37.26 -31.24 28.13
C ILE A 436 37.47 -31.73 29.57
N GLU A 437 36.86 -31.07 30.56
CA GLU A 437 36.94 -31.49 31.97
C GLU A 437 36.29 -32.86 32.18
N LYS A 438 35.12 -33.10 31.57
CA LYS A 438 34.44 -34.40 31.60
C LYS A 438 35.25 -35.50 30.92
N ASP A 439 35.88 -35.21 29.79
CA ASP A 439 36.75 -36.17 29.11
C ASP A 439 37.99 -36.54 29.93
N MET A 440 38.60 -35.56 30.59
CA MET A 440 39.73 -35.80 31.51
C MET A 440 39.31 -36.63 32.73
N GLU A 441 38.12 -36.41 33.27
CA GLU A 441 37.57 -37.19 34.37
C GLU A 441 37.25 -38.63 33.94
N ARG A 442 36.64 -38.82 32.76
CA ARG A 442 36.41 -40.15 32.16
C ARG A 442 37.73 -40.92 31.97
N GLN A 443 38.78 -40.25 31.49
CA GLN A 443 40.11 -40.85 31.32
C GLN A 443 40.82 -41.18 32.64
N ARG A 444 40.53 -40.43 33.73
CA ARG A 444 41.02 -40.74 35.08
C ARG A 444 40.28 -41.94 35.69
N MET A 445 38.95 -41.98 35.55
CA MET A 445 38.10 -43.07 36.06
C MET A 445 38.30 -44.39 35.28
N GLY A 446 38.64 -44.31 33.98
CA GLY A 446 39.00 -45.46 33.14
C GLY A 446 40.38 -46.06 33.42
N LYS A 447 41.22 -45.43 34.26
CA LYS A 447 42.49 -46.03 34.71
C LYS A 447 42.38 -46.83 36.00
N ASP A 448 41.32 -46.64 36.78
CA ASP A 448 41.13 -47.30 38.09
C ASP A 448 40.13 -48.47 38.09
N THR A 449 39.53 -48.80 36.94
CA THR A 449 38.56 -49.90 36.86
C THR A 449 38.75 -50.73 35.58
N MET A 450 39.40 -51.90 35.71
CA MET A 450 39.27 -52.99 34.74
C MET A 450 38.10 -53.87 35.20
N GLU A 451 36.98 -53.86 34.47
CA GLU A 451 36.19 -55.05 34.06
C GLU A 451 34.80 -54.67 33.49
N VAL A 452 34.54 -55.19 32.27
CA VAL A 452 33.25 -55.59 31.64
C VAL A 452 32.12 -54.54 31.51
N ASP A 453 31.84 -54.07 30.28
CA ASP A 453 30.71 -54.53 29.43
C ASP A 453 30.70 -53.78 28.08
N GLY A 454 30.36 -54.47 27.00
CA GLY A 454 30.38 -53.98 25.62
C GLY A 454 29.10 -53.26 25.21
N GLY A 455 28.83 -52.11 25.83
CA GLY A 455 27.80 -51.17 25.37
C GLY A 455 28.39 -50.15 24.39
N GLN A 456 27.72 -49.88 23.27
CA GLN A 456 28.04 -48.73 22.43
C GLN A 456 27.83 -47.45 23.26
N GLU A 457 28.92 -46.81 23.69
CA GLU A 457 28.87 -45.46 24.24
C GLU A 457 28.44 -44.52 23.10
N GLU A 458 27.18 -44.08 23.13
CA GLU A 458 26.73 -42.99 22.26
C GLU A 458 27.53 -41.73 22.63
N GLU A 459 28.33 -41.21 21.69
CA GLU A 459 28.97 -39.89 21.83
C GLU A 459 27.89 -38.82 22.01
N GLU A 460 27.61 -38.46 23.26
CA GLU A 460 26.70 -37.36 23.59
C GLU A 460 27.31 -36.06 23.03
N VAL A 461 26.67 -35.48 22.01
CA VAL A 461 27.14 -34.23 21.39
C VAL A 461 27.13 -33.12 22.43
N ALA A 462 28.29 -32.51 22.67
CA ALA A 462 28.41 -31.40 23.61
C ALA A 462 27.57 -30.19 23.15
N GLU A 463 26.50 -29.88 23.89
CA GLU A 463 25.61 -28.75 23.62
C GLU A 463 25.89 -27.55 24.54
N ILE A 464 25.67 -26.35 24.02
CA ILE A 464 25.71 -25.10 24.80
C ILE A 464 24.39 -24.95 25.56
N LYS A 465 24.44 -25.07 26.89
CA LYS A 465 23.31 -24.94 27.81
C LYS A 465 23.09 -23.49 28.30
N ALA A 466 21.92 -23.24 28.88
CA ALA A 466 21.58 -21.93 29.46
C ALA A 466 22.60 -21.45 30.52
N ALA A 467 23.11 -22.36 31.36
CA ALA A 467 24.12 -22.06 32.38
C ALA A 467 25.41 -21.43 31.81
N HIS A 468 25.84 -21.81 30.60
CA HIS A 468 27.00 -21.21 29.94
C HIS A 468 26.77 -19.76 29.53
N PHE A 469 25.53 -19.42 29.14
CA PHE A 469 25.15 -18.06 28.83
C PHE A 469 25.03 -17.22 30.11
N GLU A 470 24.47 -17.76 31.19
CA GLU A 470 24.42 -17.09 32.50
C GLU A 470 25.83 -16.75 33.03
N GLU A 471 26.77 -17.69 32.91
CA GLU A 471 28.16 -17.46 33.31
C GLU A 471 28.86 -16.43 32.40
N SER A 472 28.59 -16.48 31.09
CA SER A 472 29.07 -15.49 30.12
C SER A 472 28.59 -14.07 30.42
N MET A 473 27.33 -13.92 30.83
CA MET A 473 26.70 -12.63 31.15
C MET A 473 27.32 -11.94 32.37
N LYS A 474 27.84 -12.68 33.36
CA LYS A 474 28.51 -12.10 34.55
C LYS A 474 29.71 -11.22 34.19
N TYR A 475 30.34 -11.49 33.06
CA TYR A 475 31.55 -10.80 32.60
C TYR A 475 31.30 -9.90 31.38
N ALA A 476 30.05 -9.82 30.91
CA ALA A 476 29.70 -9.04 29.74
C ALA A 476 29.72 -7.54 30.08
N ARG A 477 30.40 -6.74 29.25
CA ARG A 477 30.46 -5.29 29.39
C ARG A 477 29.98 -4.66 28.09
N ARG A 478 29.20 -3.58 28.20
CA ARG A 478 28.75 -2.80 27.05
C ARG A 478 29.97 -2.10 26.43
N SER A 479 30.22 -2.31 25.14
CA SER A 479 31.35 -1.66 24.44
C SER A 479 31.09 -0.18 24.15
N GLU A 480 29.83 0.19 23.98
CA GLU A 480 29.42 1.55 23.60
C GLU A 480 28.73 2.25 24.76
N SER A 481 29.15 3.48 25.04
CA SER A 481 28.49 4.33 26.04
C SER A 481 27.21 4.95 25.46
N ASP A 482 26.22 5.24 26.30
CA ASP A 482 24.98 5.88 25.86
C ASP A 482 25.24 7.27 25.22
N THR A 483 26.34 7.93 25.60
CA THR A 483 26.84 9.16 24.98
C THR A 483 27.35 8.98 23.56
N ASP A 484 27.97 7.84 23.25
CA ASP A 484 28.53 7.58 21.91
C ASP A 484 27.44 7.09 20.94
N ILE A 485 26.49 6.29 21.43
CA ILE A 485 25.31 5.85 20.67
C ILE A 485 24.52 7.06 20.15
N ARG A 486 24.31 8.09 21.00
CA ARG A 486 23.63 9.33 20.61
C ARG A 486 24.39 10.12 19.54
N LYS A 487 25.73 10.17 19.62
CA LYS A 487 26.56 10.81 18.59
C LYS A 487 26.46 10.07 17.26
N TYR A 488 26.53 8.75 17.26
CA TYR A 488 26.38 7.93 16.05
C TYR A 488 25.00 8.08 15.40
N GLN A 489 23.93 8.12 16.19
CA GLN A 489 22.57 8.34 15.69
C GLN A 489 22.44 9.70 15.01
N SER A 490 22.99 10.76 15.62
CA SER A 490 22.99 12.10 15.01
C SER A 490 23.78 12.16 13.69
N PHE A 491 24.87 11.39 13.60
CA PHE A 491 25.71 11.31 12.41
C PHE A 491 25.06 10.49 11.29
N ALA A 492 24.44 9.35 11.62
CA ALA A 492 23.71 8.50 10.67
C ALA A 492 22.49 9.21 10.05
N GLN A 493 21.80 10.02 10.85
CA GLN A 493 20.67 10.83 10.40
C GLN A 493 21.10 11.90 9.37
N THR A 494 22.31 12.46 9.54
CA THR A 494 22.93 13.39 8.59
C THR A 494 23.37 12.69 7.30
N LEU A 495 23.83 11.44 7.41
CA LEU A 495 24.28 10.62 6.29
C LEU A 495 23.12 10.06 5.44
N GLN A 496 21.99 9.71 6.05
CA GLN A 496 20.78 9.28 5.34
C GLN A 496 20.15 10.39 4.49
N GLN A 497 20.32 11.67 4.85
CA GLN A 497 19.92 12.79 4.00
C GLN A 497 20.74 12.89 2.70
N SER A 498 21.92 12.26 2.64
CA SER A 498 22.84 12.35 1.48
C SER A 498 22.71 11.23 0.45
N ARG A 499 22.01 10.13 0.76
CA ARG A 499 21.90 8.96 -0.14
C ARG A 499 20.44 8.64 -0.44
N GLY A 500 19.91 9.31 -1.45
CA GLY A 500 18.68 8.93 -2.14
C GLY A 500 18.79 7.55 -2.79
N PHE A 501 17.67 6.83 -2.72
CA PHE A 501 17.45 5.42 -2.99
C PHE A 501 17.78 4.94 -4.42
N SER A 502 18.36 3.74 -4.52
CA SER A 502 18.33 2.86 -5.69
C SER A 502 17.37 1.70 -5.41
N THR A 503 16.29 1.54 -6.17
CA THR A 503 15.55 0.26 -6.24
C THR A 503 14.77 0.16 -7.54
N GLU A 504 15.35 -0.53 -8.52
CA GLU A 504 14.61 -1.41 -9.43
C GLU A 504 15.53 -2.59 -9.76
N PHE A 505 15.33 -3.72 -9.07
CA PHE A 505 15.96 -4.99 -9.42
C PHE A 505 14.86 -5.99 -9.76
N ARG A 506 14.88 -6.50 -10.98
CA ARG A 506 13.98 -7.52 -11.50
C ARG A 506 14.83 -8.68 -12.02
N PHE A 507 14.50 -9.91 -11.61
CA PHE A 507 15.17 -11.10 -12.16
C PHE A 507 14.72 -11.31 -13.62
N PRO A 508 15.63 -11.67 -14.55
CA PRO A 508 15.24 -12.07 -15.90
C PRO A 508 14.43 -13.38 -15.83
N ALA A 509 13.35 -13.43 -16.62
CA ALA A 509 12.60 -14.67 -16.82
C ALA A 509 13.54 -15.74 -17.42
N GLN A 510 13.49 -16.96 -16.90
CA GLN A 510 14.19 -18.11 -17.47
C GLN A 510 13.77 -18.27 -18.95
N PRO A 511 14.73 -18.48 -19.87
CA PRO A 511 14.39 -18.85 -21.23
C PRO A 511 13.66 -20.20 -21.22
N GLN A 512 12.47 -20.23 -21.82
CA GLN A 512 11.82 -21.48 -22.22
C GLN A 512 12.77 -22.27 -23.12
N ALA A 513 12.80 -23.59 -22.89
CA ALA A 513 13.59 -24.53 -23.65
C ALA A 513 13.34 -24.36 -25.16
N ALA A 514 14.41 -24.02 -25.90
CA ALA A 514 14.40 -24.07 -27.35
C ALA A 514 14.60 -25.52 -27.78
N GLU A 515 13.58 -26.08 -28.44
CA GLU A 515 13.66 -27.33 -29.18
C GLU A 515 14.74 -27.26 -30.26
N ALA A 516 15.49 -28.35 -30.38
CA ALA A 516 16.46 -28.55 -31.45
C ALA A 516 15.74 -28.75 -32.79
N ALA A 517 15.92 -27.81 -33.72
CA ALA A 517 15.66 -28.04 -35.13
C ALA A 517 16.97 -27.93 -35.91
N VAL A 518 17.47 -29.09 -36.31
CA VAL A 518 18.51 -29.27 -37.32
C VAL A 518 17.93 -28.84 -38.67
N HIS A 519 18.52 -27.85 -39.32
CA HIS A 519 18.49 -27.79 -40.79
C HIS A 519 19.77 -27.17 -41.33
N THR A 520 20.32 -27.90 -42.30
CA THR A 520 21.58 -27.76 -43.01
C THR A 520 21.52 -26.74 -44.15
N SER A 521 22.66 -26.05 -44.34
CA SER A 521 23.31 -25.62 -45.60
C SER A 521 22.56 -24.76 -46.62
N ALA A 522 23.12 -23.59 -46.95
CA ALA A 522 23.81 -23.33 -48.25
C ALA A 522 24.27 -21.86 -48.43
N ALA A 523 25.30 -21.69 -49.26
CA ALA A 523 25.96 -20.48 -49.80
C ALA A 523 27.03 -19.84 -48.87
N ALA A 524 28.36 -19.98 -49.10
CA ALA A 524 29.19 -19.49 -50.23
C ALA A 524 29.02 -17.96 -50.37
N ASP A 525 30.03 -17.11 -50.15
CA ASP A 525 31.32 -17.04 -50.86
C ASP A 525 32.38 -16.26 -50.06
N GLU A 526 33.64 -16.54 -50.39
CA GLU A 526 34.86 -15.82 -50.01
C GLU A 526 34.95 -14.47 -50.73
N ASP A 527 35.62 -13.49 -50.11
CA ASP A 527 36.48 -12.44 -50.72
C ASP A 527 36.76 -11.39 -49.61
N GLU A 528 37.96 -11.43 -49.03
CA GLU A 528 39.14 -10.62 -49.39
C GLU A 528 39.14 -9.23 -48.72
N ASP A 529 40.17 -9.04 -47.88
CA ASP A 529 40.97 -7.83 -47.70
C ASP A 529 40.27 -6.45 -47.67
N ASP A 530 40.33 -5.78 -46.51
CA ASP A 530 41.23 -4.63 -46.47
C ASP A 530 41.59 -4.17 -45.05
N LEU A 531 42.89 -3.90 -44.91
CA LEU A 531 43.60 -3.41 -43.75
C LEU A 531 43.74 -1.87 -43.89
N TYR A 532 43.70 -1.15 -42.77
CA TYR A 532 43.92 0.31 -42.60
C TYR A 532 42.74 1.26 -42.89
N LYS A 533 41.98 1.63 -41.84
CA LYS A 533 42.09 2.94 -41.15
C LYS A 533 41.14 3.06 -39.97
#